data_AF-A0A292PS71-F1
#
_entry.id   AF-A0A292PS71-F1
#
_cell.length_a   1.000
_cell.length_b   1.000
_cell.length_c   1.000
_cell.angle_alpha   90.00
_cell.angle_beta   90.00
_cell.angle_gamma   90.00
#
_symmetry.space_group_name_H-M   'P 1'
#
loop_
_entity.id
_entity.type
_entity.pdbx_description
1 polymer ?
#
loop_
_entity_poly.entity_id
_entity_poly.type
_entity_poly.pdbx_seq_one_letter_code
_entity_poly.pdbx_strand_id
1 'polypeptide(L)'
;MPTASMDSHEVTTRLHVDELILEYLLWFCTSSLLKERRLRLGDCVGKQEWTDAAKSADMGMRLVNSFSQTFKRLHPNSILPDSIALRQRICRFTTVLLRRLDATSPTFTRASQSSARTRAWLSRKRASNVIEDLTSSSPPSNVPIASEFSQTPFPPSNLRRNTEEMRSQMGFSGMPAVHQVYWGNISLREGLREFMILSSWTCAFNDEVSTLWMETATNYMVQGVLEAYRCEGAKGIDALNECFSWGPTANGQEGLDDDEIVVNEMFGGDSGSVGVLFEKMKTEALLEVLPPVNTSLETHMDQLAEKHTWAVFEETLVGGYLTAVISAQPSPVLLQLENGKLNGFEDKDISTLLANAGALIR
;
A
#
# COMPACT_ATOMS: atom_id res chain seq x y z
N MET A 1 44.26 14.03 -19.12
CA MET A 1 42.99 13.40 -19.52
C MET A 1 41.91 14.45 -19.40
N PRO A 2 41.25 14.84 -20.49
CA PRO A 2 40.22 15.87 -20.44
C PRO A 2 38.91 15.22 -19.96
N THR A 3 38.43 15.68 -18.80
CA THR A 3 37.05 15.49 -18.38
C THR A 3 36.16 16.24 -19.37
N ALA A 4 35.51 15.48 -20.24
CA ALA A 4 34.45 16.01 -21.09
C ALA A 4 33.34 16.55 -20.18
N SER A 5 33.20 17.87 -20.15
CA SER A 5 32.00 18.55 -19.68
C SER A 5 30.86 18.06 -20.56
N MET A 6 30.11 17.05 -20.13
CA MET A 6 28.83 16.72 -20.75
C MET A 6 27.98 18.00 -20.73
N ASP A 7 27.51 18.41 -21.91
CA ASP A 7 26.70 19.61 -22.05
C ASP A 7 25.49 19.51 -21.12
N SER A 8 25.30 20.53 -20.27
CA SER A 8 24.20 20.59 -19.30
C SER A 8 22.83 20.29 -19.94
N HIS A 9 22.64 20.66 -21.21
CA HIS A 9 21.45 20.38 -21.99
C HIS A 9 21.22 18.89 -22.27
N GLU A 10 22.27 18.12 -22.56
CA GLU A 10 22.16 16.66 -22.78
C GLU A 10 21.81 15.93 -21.48
N VAL A 11 22.37 16.39 -20.35
CA VAL A 11 22.09 15.84 -19.02
C VAL A 11 20.62 16.06 -18.63
N THR A 12 20.10 17.27 -18.83
CA THR A 12 18.69 17.59 -18.56
C THR A 12 17.74 16.84 -19.49
N THR A 13 18.09 16.69 -20.77
CA THR A 13 17.28 15.94 -21.75
C THR A 13 17.19 14.47 -21.38
N ARG A 14 18.30 13.86 -20.96
CA ARG A 14 18.35 12.46 -20.55
C ARG A 14 17.52 12.18 -19.30
N LEU A 15 17.64 13.04 -18.27
CA LEU A 15 16.84 12.91 -17.06
C LEU A 15 15.34 12.92 -17.39
N HIS A 16 14.90 13.86 -18.22
CA HIS A 16 13.49 13.96 -18.60
C HIS A 16 12.99 12.72 -19.34
N VAL A 17 13.78 12.17 -20.27
CA VAL A 17 13.43 10.91 -20.95
C VAL A 17 13.33 9.76 -19.96
N ASP A 18 14.28 9.63 -19.03
CA ASP A 18 14.26 8.58 -18.02
C ASP A 18 13.07 8.73 -17.06
N GLU A 19 12.65 9.95 -16.73
CA GLU A 19 11.42 10.25 -15.97
C GLU A 19 10.16 9.78 -16.71
N LEU A 20 10.04 10.07 -18.00
CA LEU A 20 8.91 9.62 -18.84
C LEU A 20 8.84 8.09 -18.91
N ILE A 21 10.00 7.42 -19.05
CA ILE A 21 10.07 5.94 -19.04
C ILE A 21 9.62 5.41 -17.68
N LEU A 22 10.14 5.97 -16.57
CA LEU A 22 9.75 5.54 -15.23
C LEU A 22 8.25 5.70 -15.01
N GLU A 23 7.68 6.86 -15.35
CA GLU A 23 6.25 7.15 -15.24
C GLU A 23 5.39 6.09 -15.96
N TYR A 24 5.75 5.76 -17.20
CA TYR A 24 5.06 4.75 -17.99
C TYR A 24 5.16 3.35 -17.38
N LEU A 25 6.36 2.94 -16.94
CA LEU A 25 6.58 1.62 -16.34
C LEU A 25 5.79 1.44 -15.03
N LEU A 26 5.72 2.48 -14.20
CA LEU A 26 4.93 2.47 -12.95
C LEU A 26 3.43 2.30 -13.25
N TRP A 27 2.92 3.03 -14.24
CA TRP A 27 1.53 2.89 -14.70
C TRP A 27 1.26 1.50 -15.29
N PHE A 28 2.15 1.00 -16.15
CA PHE A 28 2.01 -0.30 -16.80
C PHE A 28 1.97 -1.44 -15.78
N CYS A 29 2.88 -1.40 -14.79
CA CYS A 29 2.92 -2.36 -13.69
C CYS A 29 1.61 -2.35 -12.88
N THR A 30 1.19 -1.17 -12.43
CA THR A 30 -0.06 -0.98 -11.66
C THR A 30 -1.28 -1.50 -12.43
N SER A 31 -1.42 -1.09 -13.69
CA SER A 31 -2.55 -1.48 -14.54
C SER A 31 -2.57 -2.97 -14.83
N SER A 32 -1.39 -3.57 -15.05
CA SER A 32 -1.27 -5.02 -15.27
C SER A 32 -1.66 -5.82 -14.03
N LEU A 33 -1.25 -5.38 -12.84
CA LEU A 33 -1.61 -6.02 -11.56
C LEU A 33 -3.11 -5.95 -11.29
N LEU A 34 -3.73 -4.79 -11.53
CA LEU A 34 -5.17 -4.63 -11.35
C LEU A 34 -5.99 -5.43 -12.37
N LYS A 35 -5.54 -5.47 -13.63
CA LYS A 35 -6.17 -6.32 -14.66
C LYS A 35 -6.08 -7.78 -14.26
N GLU A 36 -4.90 -8.24 -13.86
CA GLU A 36 -4.69 -9.61 -13.42
C GLU A 36 -5.56 -9.95 -12.20
N ARG A 37 -5.65 -9.06 -11.21
CA ARG A 37 -6.48 -9.28 -10.02
C ARG A 37 -7.96 -9.40 -10.39
N ARG A 38 -8.46 -8.51 -11.24
CA ARG A 38 -9.85 -8.55 -11.72
C ARG A 38 -10.17 -9.86 -12.42
N LEU A 39 -9.25 -10.35 -13.26
CA LEU A 39 -9.41 -11.64 -13.93
C LEU A 39 -9.33 -12.82 -12.95
N ARG A 40 -8.55 -12.72 -11.87
CA ARG A 40 -8.53 -13.73 -10.79
C ARG A 40 -9.84 -13.80 -10.00
N LEU A 41 -10.60 -12.71 -9.93
CA LEU A 41 -11.91 -12.66 -9.26
C LEU A 41 -13.06 -13.09 -10.17
N GLY A 42 -12.86 -13.12 -11.49
CA GLY A 42 -13.91 -13.49 -12.45
C GLY A 42 -13.99 -15.00 -12.67
N ASP A 43 -15.19 -15.58 -12.46
CA ASP A 43 -15.44 -17.02 -12.59
C ASP A 43 -15.38 -17.57 -14.04
N CYS A 44 -15.22 -16.71 -15.05
CA CYS A 44 -15.42 -17.05 -16.47
C CYS A 44 -14.29 -16.56 -17.40
N VAL A 45 -13.04 -16.50 -16.93
CA VAL A 45 -11.91 -16.04 -17.77
C VAL A 45 -11.25 -17.21 -18.49
N GLY A 46 -10.97 -17.05 -19.78
CA GLY A 46 -10.22 -18.04 -20.55
C GLY A 46 -8.79 -18.20 -20.00
N LYS A 47 -8.31 -19.45 -19.87
CA LYS A 47 -6.97 -19.77 -19.34
C LYS A 47 -5.85 -18.95 -20.00
N GLN A 48 -5.98 -18.65 -21.29
CA GLN A 48 -5.02 -17.85 -22.05
C GLN A 48 -4.99 -16.39 -21.58
N GLU A 49 -6.14 -15.73 -21.49
CA GLU A 49 -6.25 -14.32 -21.11
C GLU A 49 -5.67 -14.07 -19.71
N TRP A 50 -5.98 -14.98 -18.79
CA TRP A 50 -5.42 -14.95 -17.45
C TRP A 50 -3.89 -15.14 -17.47
N THR A 51 -3.38 -16.11 -18.23
CA THR A 51 -1.93 -16.38 -18.33
C THR A 51 -1.19 -15.17 -18.88
N ASP A 52 -1.77 -14.49 -19.86
CA ASP A 52 -1.18 -13.28 -20.45
C ASP A 52 -1.20 -12.11 -19.47
N ALA A 53 -2.28 -11.90 -18.72
CA ALA A 53 -2.34 -10.89 -17.67
C ALA A 53 -1.30 -11.14 -16.56
N ALA A 54 -1.13 -12.40 -16.13
CA ALA A 54 -0.12 -12.75 -15.13
C ALA A 54 1.30 -12.49 -15.64
N LYS A 55 1.60 -12.85 -16.90
CA LYS A 55 2.90 -12.53 -17.53
C LYS A 55 3.14 -11.02 -17.63
N SER A 56 2.12 -10.24 -17.99
CA SER A 56 2.22 -8.77 -18.04
C SER A 56 2.50 -8.18 -16.67
N ALA A 57 1.83 -8.65 -15.61
CA ALA A 57 2.07 -8.21 -14.24
C ALA A 57 3.50 -8.55 -13.77
N ASP A 58 3.95 -9.78 -14.00
CA ASP A 58 5.32 -10.21 -13.67
C ASP A 58 6.37 -9.40 -14.42
N MET A 59 6.13 -9.13 -15.70
CA MET A 59 7.00 -8.29 -16.53
C MET A 59 7.03 -6.85 -16.00
N GLY A 60 5.87 -6.27 -15.71
CA GLY A 60 5.76 -4.91 -15.17
C GLY A 60 6.56 -4.73 -13.88
N MET A 61 6.44 -5.68 -12.94
CA MET A 61 7.22 -5.65 -11.70
C MET A 61 8.73 -5.73 -11.95
N ARG A 62 9.19 -6.60 -12.87
CA ARG A 62 10.61 -6.71 -13.21
C ARG A 62 11.16 -5.45 -13.89
N LEU A 63 10.38 -4.86 -14.80
CA LEU A 63 10.77 -3.64 -15.50
C LEU A 63 10.87 -2.46 -14.52
N VAL A 64 9.87 -2.26 -13.67
CA VAL A 64 9.91 -1.23 -12.61
C VAL A 64 11.12 -1.44 -11.72
N ASN A 65 11.38 -2.68 -11.29
CA ASN A 65 12.48 -3.00 -10.41
C ASN A 65 13.85 -2.69 -11.02
N SER A 66 14.09 -3.19 -12.24
CA SER A 66 15.36 -3.01 -12.95
C SER A 66 15.57 -1.54 -13.34
N PHE A 67 14.52 -0.86 -13.80
CA PHE A 67 14.60 0.52 -14.21
C PHE A 67 14.75 1.47 -13.03
N SER A 68 14.06 1.25 -11.90
CA SER A 68 14.23 2.06 -10.69
C SER A 68 15.67 2.02 -10.16
N GLN A 69 16.33 0.87 -10.22
CA GLN A 69 17.75 0.75 -9.87
C GLN A 69 18.65 1.50 -10.85
N THR A 70 18.35 1.39 -12.14
CA THR A 70 19.10 2.09 -13.19
C THR A 70 18.93 3.61 -13.07
N PHE A 71 17.71 4.09 -12.86
CA PHE A 71 17.37 5.49 -12.64
C PHE A 71 18.15 6.06 -11.44
N LYS A 72 18.08 5.41 -10.27
CA LYS A 72 18.82 5.85 -9.07
C LYS A 72 20.34 5.88 -9.27
N ARG A 73 20.89 4.95 -10.07
CA ARG A 73 22.32 4.92 -10.38
C ARG A 73 22.73 6.04 -11.33
N LEU A 74 21.89 6.36 -12.32
CA LEU A 74 22.17 7.41 -13.31
C LEU A 74 21.89 8.81 -12.75
N HIS A 75 20.92 8.94 -11.87
CA HIS A 75 20.43 10.20 -11.31
C HIS A 75 20.37 10.16 -9.77
N PRO A 76 21.49 9.98 -9.07
CA PRO A 76 21.50 9.73 -7.62
C PRO A 76 20.97 10.89 -6.77
N ASN A 77 21.01 12.12 -7.29
CA ASN A 77 20.57 13.34 -6.60
C ASN A 77 19.29 13.93 -7.20
N SER A 78 18.66 13.27 -8.19
CA SER A 78 17.42 13.79 -8.77
C SER A 78 16.27 13.57 -7.80
N ILE A 79 15.47 14.61 -7.59
CA ILE A 79 14.19 14.52 -6.92
C ILE A 79 13.14 14.25 -8.01
N LEU A 80 12.34 13.20 -7.83
CA LEU A 80 11.28 12.89 -8.77
C LEU A 80 10.20 13.97 -8.73
N PRO A 81 9.64 14.38 -9.88
CA PRO A 81 8.43 15.18 -9.91
C PRO A 81 7.30 14.53 -9.10
N ASP A 82 6.49 15.34 -8.42
CA ASP A 82 5.44 14.86 -7.49
C ASP A 82 4.48 13.87 -8.15
N SER A 83 4.13 14.09 -9.43
CA SER A 83 3.26 13.19 -10.20
C SER A 83 3.88 11.80 -10.44
N ILE A 84 5.20 11.72 -10.59
CA ILE A 84 5.92 10.45 -10.75
C ILE A 84 6.13 9.81 -9.38
N ALA A 85 6.47 10.59 -8.36
CA ALA A 85 6.58 10.12 -6.99
C ALA A 85 5.25 9.51 -6.49
N LEU A 86 4.11 10.16 -6.77
CA LEU A 86 2.79 9.64 -6.45
C LEU A 86 2.50 8.33 -7.19
N ARG A 87 2.75 8.25 -8.51
CA ARG A 87 2.60 6.98 -9.26
C ARG A 87 3.52 5.87 -8.75
N GLN A 88 4.72 6.21 -8.28
CA GLN A 88 5.62 5.23 -7.66
C GLN A 88 5.02 4.69 -6.35
N ARG A 89 4.45 5.56 -5.51
CA ARG A 89 3.75 5.13 -4.28
C ARG A 89 2.53 4.27 -4.58
N ILE A 90 1.72 4.64 -5.59
CA ILE A 90 0.58 3.83 -6.06
C ILE A 90 1.06 2.44 -6.50
N CYS A 91 2.08 2.38 -7.36
CA CYS A 91 2.63 1.10 -7.85
C CYS A 91 3.14 0.24 -6.70
N ARG A 92 3.90 0.82 -5.77
CA ARG A 92 4.43 0.13 -4.60
C ARG A 92 3.33 -0.38 -3.68
N PHE A 93 2.33 0.45 -3.36
CA PHE A 93 1.20 0.03 -2.55
C PHE A 93 0.42 -1.11 -3.22
N THR A 94 0.19 -1.00 -4.53
CA THR A 94 -0.50 -2.04 -5.32
C THR A 94 0.27 -3.36 -5.31
N THR A 95 1.61 -3.33 -5.45
CA THR A 95 2.43 -4.56 -5.40
C THR A 95 2.46 -5.16 -4.00
N VAL A 96 2.50 -4.34 -2.95
CA VAL A 96 2.46 -4.82 -1.56
C VAL A 96 1.10 -5.45 -1.26
N LEU A 97 0.00 -4.80 -1.65
CA LEU A 97 -1.35 -5.29 -1.39
C LEU A 97 -1.63 -6.59 -2.16
N LEU A 98 -1.34 -6.62 -3.47
CA LEU A 98 -1.77 -7.71 -4.35
C LEU A 98 -0.75 -8.84 -4.52
N ARG A 99 0.53 -8.59 -4.23
CA ARG A 99 1.63 -9.54 -4.43
C ARG A 99 2.54 -9.70 -3.21
N ARG A 100 2.35 -8.92 -2.14
CA ARG A 100 3.19 -8.94 -0.93
C ARG A 100 4.68 -8.65 -1.22
N LEU A 101 4.95 -7.88 -2.28
CA LEU A 101 6.30 -7.52 -2.75
C LEU A 101 6.45 -6.00 -2.91
N ASP A 102 7.68 -5.51 -2.83
CA ASP A 102 8.01 -4.12 -3.18
C ASP A 102 8.75 -4.10 -4.52
N ALA A 103 8.03 -3.77 -5.61
CA ALA A 103 8.64 -3.70 -6.94
C ALA A 103 9.74 -2.62 -7.05
N THR A 104 9.77 -1.63 -6.15
CA THR A 104 10.76 -0.54 -6.15
C THR A 104 12.04 -0.89 -5.35
N SER A 105 12.03 -2.03 -4.63
CA SER A 105 13.14 -2.54 -3.85
C SER A 105 13.99 -3.53 -4.65
N PRO A 106 15.34 -3.42 -4.69
CA PRO A 106 16.19 -4.29 -5.50
C PRO A 106 16.00 -5.80 -5.27
N THR A 107 15.58 -6.18 -4.07
CA THR A 107 15.39 -7.58 -3.65
C THR A 107 13.92 -8.00 -3.64
N PHE A 108 13.00 -7.12 -4.06
CA PHE A 108 11.55 -7.25 -3.90
C PHE A 108 11.08 -7.42 -2.44
N THR A 109 11.98 -7.24 -1.48
CA THR A 109 11.70 -7.29 -0.04
C THR A 109 11.68 -5.88 0.54
N ARG A 110 11.12 -5.75 1.72
CA ARG A 110 11.09 -4.49 2.44
C ARG A 110 11.76 -4.62 3.80
N ALA A 111 12.59 -3.64 4.15
CA ALA A 111 13.09 -3.51 5.51
C ALA A 111 11.93 -3.05 6.41
N SER A 112 11.66 -3.82 7.46
CA SER A 112 10.60 -3.46 8.41
C SER A 112 11.00 -2.22 9.20
N GLN A 113 10.12 -1.21 9.17
CA GLN A 113 10.27 0.03 9.94
C GLN A 113 9.10 0.24 10.91
N SER A 114 8.11 -0.67 10.90
CA SER A 114 6.89 -0.59 11.69
C SER A 114 7.18 -0.38 13.18
N SER A 115 8.15 -1.12 13.75
CA SER A 115 8.38 -1.13 15.20
C SER A 115 9.10 0.13 15.72
N ALA A 116 9.87 0.85 14.90
CA ALA A 116 10.50 2.12 15.30
C ALA A 116 9.46 3.25 15.37
N ARG A 117 8.69 3.42 14.30
CA ARG A 117 7.55 4.34 14.21
C ARG A 117 6.54 4.12 15.32
N THR A 118 6.16 2.85 15.56
CA THR A 118 5.22 2.47 16.62
C THR A 118 5.68 2.94 17.99
N ARG A 119 6.95 2.69 18.34
CA ARG A 119 7.54 3.17 19.60
C ARG A 119 7.56 4.69 19.69
N ALA A 120 7.87 5.38 18.59
CA ALA A 120 7.88 6.83 18.54
C ALA A 120 6.47 7.41 18.78
N TRP A 121 5.44 6.84 18.14
CA TRP A 121 4.04 7.24 18.33
C TRP A 121 3.57 7.01 19.78
N LEU A 122 3.81 5.82 20.33
CA LEU A 122 3.46 5.47 21.72
C LEU A 122 4.15 6.39 22.73
N SER A 123 5.43 6.68 22.52
CA SER A 123 6.20 7.63 23.34
C SER A 123 5.58 9.03 23.33
N ARG A 124 5.17 9.53 22.15
CA ARG A 124 4.51 10.84 22.03
C ARG A 124 3.16 10.90 22.75
N LYS A 125 2.41 9.79 22.76
CA LYS A 125 1.16 9.62 23.51
C LYS A 125 1.38 9.30 24.99
N ARG A 126 2.62 9.02 25.41
CA ARG A 126 3.00 8.59 26.77
C ARG A 126 2.28 7.32 27.22
N ALA A 127 1.98 6.43 26.27
CA ALA A 127 1.37 5.14 26.51
C ALA A 127 2.42 4.04 26.31
N SER A 128 2.39 2.97 27.10
CA SER A 128 3.26 1.80 26.87
C SER A 128 2.74 0.95 25.71
N ASN A 129 1.43 0.98 25.47
CA ASN A 129 0.75 0.25 24.40
C ASN A 129 -0.61 0.89 24.06
N VAL A 130 -1.19 0.48 22.93
CA VAL A 130 -2.46 1.05 22.42
C VAL A 130 -3.67 0.74 23.31
N ILE A 131 -3.63 -0.35 24.11
CA ILE A 131 -4.73 -0.70 25.02
C ILE A 131 -4.70 0.22 26.25
N GLU A 132 -3.52 0.52 26.78
CA GLU A 132 -3.37 1.48 27.88
C GLU A 132 -3.89 2.87 27.49
N ASP A 133 -3.56 3.32 26.26
CA ASP A 133 -4.06 4.59 25.70
C ASP A 133 -5.60 4.64 25.70
N LEU A 134 -6.26 3.53 25.32
CA LEU A 134 -7.72 3.41 25.41
C LEU A 134 -8.25 3.56 26.84
N THR A 135 -7.63 2.85 27.79
CA THR A 135 -8.10 2.83 29.19
C THR A 135 -7.80 4.11 29.96
N SER A 136 -6.86 4.94 29.49
CA SER A 136 -6.54 6.24 30.09
C SER A 136 -7.72 7.21 30.08
N SER A 137 -8.71 6.95 29.21
CA SER A 137 -9.90 7.78 28.99
C SER A 137 -11.14 7.30 29.76
N SER A 138 -11.07 6.20 30.51
CA SER A 138 -12.21 5.57 31.21
C SER A 138 -11.79 4.96 32.55
N PRO A 139 -12.71 4.72 33.52
CA PRO A 139 -12.34 4.16 34.82
C PRO A 139 -11.68 2.79 34.66
N PRO A 140 -10.78 2.38 35.58
CA PRO A 140 -9.98 1.18 35.44
C PRO A 140 -10.88 -0.06 35.49
N SER A 141 -11.23 -0.57 34.30
CA SER A 141 -11.71 -1.93 34.16
C SER A 141 -10.50 -2.85 34.34
N ASN A 142 -10.48 -3.61 35.44
CA ASN A 142 -9.43 -4.56 35.84
C ASN A 142 -9.31 -5.77 34.89
N VAL A 143 -9.47 -5.61 33.57
CA VAL A 143 -9.31 -6.72 32.64
C VAL A 143 -7.83 -6.81 32.27
N PRO A 144 -7.15 -7.94 32.56
CA PRO A 144 -5.78 -8.16 32.12
C PRO A 144 -5.78 -8.53 30.63
N ILE A 145 -6.19 -7.59 29.77
CA ILE A 145 -6.33 -7.78 28.30
C ILE A 145 -4.99 -8.18 27.68
N ALA A 146 -3.88 -7.66 28.20
CA ALA A 146 -2.53 -8.02 27.76
C ALA A 146 -2.18 -9.50 28.00
N SER A 147 -2.83 -10.18 28.95
CA SER A 147 -2.55 -11.59 29.25
C SER A 147 -3.09 -12.54 28.19
N GLU A 148 -4.21 -12.20 27.54
CA GLU A 148 -4.83 -13.06 26.52
C GLU A 148 -4.02 -13.10 25.22
N PHE A 149 -3.38 -11.98 24.87
CA PHE A 149 -2.48 -11.89 23.72
C PHE A 149 -1.11 -12.53 23.97
N SER A 150 -0.74 -12.84 25.22
CA SER A 150 0.59 -13.38 25.55
C SER A 150 0.79 -14.85 25.15
N GLN A 151 -0.28 -15.60 24.90
CA GLN A 151 -0.23 -17.01 24.47
C GLN A 151 -0.29 -17.14 22.95
N THR A 152 0.31 -18.20 22.39
CA THR A 152 0.14 -18.54 20.96
C THR A 152 -1.30 -18.92 20.69
N PRO A 153 -2.09 -18.10 19.97
CA PRO A 153 -3.52 -18.33 19.90
C PRO A 153 -3.88 -19.52 19.01
N PHE A 154 -3.08 -19.81 17.98
CA PHE A 154 -3.44 -20.79 16.95
C PHE A 154 -2.46 -21.98 16.91
N PRO A 155 -2.97 -23.21 16.85
CA PRO A 155 -2.19 -24.39 16.48
C PRO A 155 -1.55 -24.23 15.08
N PRO A 156 -0.36 -24.81 14.82
CA PRO A 156 0.30 -24.73 13.51
C PRO A 156 -0.56 -25.21 12.33
N SER A 157 -1.45 -26.18 12.56
CA SER A 157 -2.42 -26.65 11.57
C SER A 157 -3.42 -25.55 11.16
N ASN A 158 -3.87 -24.75 12.13
CA ASN A 158 -4.85 -23.68 11.90
C ASN A 158 -4.18 -22.50 11.18
N LEU A 159 -2.96 -22.13 11.57
CA LEU A 159 -2.17 -21.12 10.86
C LEU A 159 -1.99 -21.46 9.38
N ARG A 160 -1.63 -22.73 9.09
CA ARG A 160 -1.49 -23.22 7.71
C ARG A 160 -2.81 -23.13 6.95
N ARG A 161 -3.91 -23.61 7.54
CA ARG A 161 -5.24 -23.55 6.94
C ARG A 161 -5.65 -22.10 6.64
N ASN A 162 -5.50 -21.20 7.60
CA ASN A 162 -5.85 -19.78 7.46
C ASN A 162 -4.97 -19.09 6.40
N THR A 163 -3.69 -19.46 6.31
CA THR A 163 -2.78 -18.95 5.25
C THR A 163 -3.19 -19.46 3.87
N GLU A 164 -3.58 -20.73 3.75
CA GLU A 164 -4.09 -21.31 2.50
C GLU A 164 -5.43 -20.67 2.10
N GLU A 165 -6.31 -20.40 3.07
CA GLU A 165 -7.58 -19.69 2.87
C GLU A 165 -7.34 -18.26 2.37
N MET A 166 -6.46 -17.49 3.02
CA MET A 166 -6.09 -16.14 2.58
C MET A 166 -5.53 -16.17 1.15
N ARG A 167 -4.64 -17.12 0.83
CA ARG A 167 -4.13 -17.29 -0.54
C ARG A 167 -5.24 -17.62 -1.53
N SER A 168 -6.22 -18.43 -1.12
CA SER A 168 -7.39 -18.74 -1.94
C SER A 168 -8.23 -17.50 -2.21
N GLN A 169 -8.52 -16.69 -1.19
CA GLN A 169 -9.24 -15.42 -1.33
C GLN A 169 -8.48 -14.43 -2.24
N MET A 170 -7.15 -14.47 -2.21
CA MET A 170 -6.28 -13.72 -3.12
C MET A 170 -6.18 -14.29 -4.55
N GLY A 171 -6.94 -15.35 -4.84
CA GLY A 171 -7.00 -15.99 -6.16
C GLY A 171 -5.75 -16.81 -6.52
N PHE A 172 -5.01 -17.29 -5.51
CA PHE A 172 -3.82 -18.13 -5.70
C PHE A 172 -4.09 -19.62 -5.45
N SER A 173 -5.30 -20.00 -5.03
CA SER A 173 -5.66 -21.42 -4.90
C SER A 173 -5.65 -22.10 -6.26
N GLY A 174 -5.09 -23.32 -6.32
CA GLY A 174 -5.02 -24.11 -7.55
C GLY A 174 -4.01 -23.66 -8.60
N MET A 175 -3.21 -22.63 -8.31
CA MET A 175 -2.19 -22.12 -9.22
C MET A 175 -1.02 -23.09 -9.40
N PRO A 176 -0.55 -23.36 -10.64
CA PRO A 176 0.69 -24.08 -10.86
C PRO A 176 1.84 -23.35 -10.15
N ALA A 177 2.76 -24.09 -9.53
CA ALA A 177 3.89 -23.51 -8.77
C ALA A 177 4.70 -22.48 -9.60
N VAL A 178 4.78 -22.68 -10.93
CA VAL A 178 5.46 -21.78 -11.88
C VAL A 178 4.83 -20.37 -11.95
N HIS A 179 3.57 -20.22 -11.57
CA HIS A 179 2.85 -18.94 -11.55
C HIS A 179 2.71 -18.35 -10.13
N GLN A 180 3.19 -19.07 -9.11
CA GLN A 180 3.32 -18.56 -7.74
C GLN A 180 4.68 -17.87 -7.48
N VAL A 181 5.54 -17.76 -8.51
CA VAL A 181 6.94 -17.34 -8.39
C VAL A 181 7.09 -15.90 -7.87
N TYR A 182 6.13 -15.02 -8.14
CA TYR A 182 6.12 -13.63 -7.65
C TYR A 182 5.05 -13.42 -6.59
N TRP A 183 5.23 -14.09 -5.46
CA TRP A 183 4.51 -13.83 -4.21
C TRP A 183 5.51 -13.61 -3.08
N GLY A 184 5.36 -12.50 -2.36
CA GLY A 184 6.25 -12.14 -1.28
C GLY A 184 5.71 -12.43 0.10
N ASN A 185 6.32 -11.81 1.10
CA ASN A 185 6.05 -12.02 2.52
C ASN A 185 5.86 -10.70 3.28
N ILE A 186 5.66 -9.58 2.57
CA ILE A 186 5.35 -8.30 3.22
C ILE A 186 3.95 -8.40 3.83
N SER A 187 3.82 -8.17 5.13
CA SER A 187 2.53 -8.21 5.81
C SER A 187 1.65 -7.00 5.50
N LEU A 188 0.34 -7.12 5.75
CA LEU A 188 -0.60 -6.01 5.76
C LEU A 188 -0.22 -4.94 6.77
N ARG A 189 0.44 -5.28 7.87
CA ARG A 189 0.94 -4.27 8.82
C ARG A 189 1.94 -3.32 8.16
N GLU A 190 2.82 -3.85 7.32
CA GLU A 190 3.74 -3.05 6.49
C GLU A 190 3.02 -2.35 5.32
N GLY A 191 1.99 -2.99 4.77
CA GLY A 191 1.10 -2.40 3.75
C GLY A 191 0.28 -1.21 4.28
N LEU A 192 -0.10 -1.23 5.56
CA LEU A 192 -0.84 -0.17 6.24
C LEU A 192 -0.04 1.13 6.29
N ARG A 193 1.29 1.05 6.52
CA ARG A 193 2.16 2.23 6.43
C ARG A 193 2.07 2.86 5.04
N GLU A 194 2.10 2.06 3.98
CA GLU A 194 2.00 2.58 2.61
C GLU A 194 0.64 3.16 2.32
N PHE A 195 -0.41 2.50 2.79
CA PHE A 195 -1.76 3.04 2.68
C PHE A 195 -1.85 4.41 3.34
N MET A 196 -1.36 4.58 4.56
CA MET A 196 -1.41 5.85 5.29
C MET A 196 -0.66 6.96 4.56
N ILE A 197 0.53 6.66 4.02
CA ILE A 197 1.32 7.67 3.33
C ILE A 197 0.75 8.00 1.94
N LEU A 198 0.28 6.99 1.19
CA LEU A 198 -0.40 7.24 -0.07
C LEU A 198 -1.67 8.08 0.15
N SER A 199 -2.40 7.78 1.24
CA SER A 199 -3.58 8.54 1.64
C SER A 199 -3.25 9.99 1.96
N SER A 200 -2.20 10.24 2.76
CA SER A 200 -1.84 11.61 3.12
C SER A 200 -1.42 12.45 1.90
N TRP A 201 -0.69 11.84 0.97
CA TRP A 201 -0.36 12.48 -0.31
C TRP A 201 -1.60 12.79 -1.13
N THR A 202 -2.50 11.82 -1.30
CA THR A 202 -3.73 12.03 -2.08
C THR A 202 -4.69 13.03 -1.43
N CYS A 203 -4.74 13.09 -0.10
CA CYS A 203 -5.51 14.10 0.63
C CYS A 203 -4.90 15.50 0.45
N ALA A 204 -3.57 15.63 0.47
CA ALA A 204 -2.90 16.90 0.20
C ALA A 204 -3.17 17.45 -1.21
N PHE A 205 -3.54 16.59 -2.18
CA PHE A 205 -3.93 17.03 -3.52
C PHE A 205 -5.44 17.30 -3.69
N ASN A 206 -6.29 16.74 -2.84
CA ASN A 206 -7.76 16.78 -2.99
C ASN A 206 -8.48 17.51 -1.83
N ASP A 207 -7.74 18.00 -0.82
CA ASP A 207 -8.19 18.81 0.32
C ASP A 207 -9.29 18.21 1.22
N GLU A 208 -9.58 16.91 1.18
CA GLU A 208 -10.63 16.33 2.04
C GLU A 208 -10.33 14.89 2.51
N VAL A 209 -10.42 14.68 3.83
CA VAL A 209 -10.38 13.35 4.46
C VAL A 209 -11.81 12.90 4.75
N SER A 210 -12.35 12.04 3.89
CA SER A 210 -13.73 11.56 4.01
C SER A 210 -13.93 10.52 5.13
N THR A 211 -15.16 10.39 5.63
CA THR A 211 -15.53 9.31 6.56
C THR A 211 -15.30 7.92 5.95
N LEU A 212 -15.60 7.75 4.65
CA LEU A 212 -15.37 6.48 3.94
C LEU A 212 -13.88 6.10 3.94
N TRP A 213 -12.98 7.07 3.81
CA TRP A 213 -11.55 6.82 3.96
C TRP A 213 -11.22 6.35 5.39
N MET A 214 -11.76 7.00 6.42
CA MET A 214 -11.53 6.60 7.81
C MET A 214 -12.01 5.17 8.08
N GLU A 215 -13.18 4.79 7.54
CA GLU A 215 -13.72 3.43 7.62
C GLU A 215 -12.80 2.43 6.90
N THR A 216 -12.28 2.80 5.73
CA THR A 216 -11.33 1.98 4.99
C THR A 216 -10.03 1.79 5.77
N ALA A 217 -9.53 2.86 6.39
CA ALA A 217 -8.31 2.87 7.19
C ALA A 217 -8.45 1.97 8.44
N THR A 218 -9.54 2.10 9.20
CA THR A 218 -9.78 1.27 10.39
C THR A 218 -10.02 -0.18 10.01
N ASN A 219 -10.74 -0.47 8.92
CA ASN A 219 -10.89 -1.83 8.42
C ASN A 219 -9.53 -2.42 7.99
N TYR A 220 -8.63 -1.63 7.39
CA TYR A 220 -7.25 -2.06 7.11
C TYR A 220 -6.53 -2.46 8.40
N MET A 221 -6.63 -1.66 9.47
CA MET A 221 -6.02 -2.00 10.77
C MET A 221 -6.52 -3.34 11.30
N VAL A 222 -7.84 -3.58 11.24
CA VAL A 222 -8.46 -4.85 11.64
C VAL A 222 -7.93 -6.01 10.79
N GLN A 223 -7.87 -5.86 9.46
CA GLN A 223 -7.31 -6.88 8.56
C GLN A 223 -5.83 -7.16 8.84
N GLY A 224 -5.05 -6.13 9.14
CA GLY A 224 -3.64 -6.26 9.53
C GLY A 224 -3.47 -7.06 10.82
N VAL A 225 -4.38 -6.90 11.78
CA VAL A 225 -4.43 -7.72 13.00
C VAL A 225 -4.86 -9.15 12.69
N LEU A 226 -5.92 -9.33 11.89
CA LEU A 226 -6.39 -10.67 11.52
C LEU A 226 -5.29 -11.48 10.84
N GLU A 227 -4.57 -10.90 9.88
CA GLU A 227 -3.43 -11.57 9.23
C GLU A 227 -2.31 -11.88 10.24
N ALA A 228 -1.99 -10.94 11.13
CA ALA A 228 -0.96 -11.12 12.16
C ALA A 228 -1.22 -12.35 13.03
N TYR A 229 -2.41 -12.45 13.63
CA TYR A 229 -2.70 -13.51 14.58
C TYR A 229 -3.16 -14.79 13.88
N ARG A 230 -4.05 -14.71 12.89
CA ARG A 230 -4.64 -15.89 12.24
C ARG A 230 -3.71 -16.56 11.23
N CYS A 231 -2.86 -15.81 10.53
CA CYS A 231 -2.00 -16.35 9.47
C CYS A 231 -0.53 -16.44 9.91
N GLU A 232 0.02 -15.39 10.53
CA GLU A 232 1.43 -15.34 10.92
C GLU A 232 1.71 -15.94 12.30
N GLY A 233 0.67 -16.10 13.15
CA GLY A 233 0.82 -16.62 14.50
C GLY A 233 1.54 -15.66 15.45
N ALA A 234 1.31 -14.34 15.27
CA ALA A 234 1.81 -13.30 16.16
C ALA A 234 1.46 -13.57 17.63
N LYS A 235 2.30 -13.06 18.53
CA LYS A 235 2.14 -13.16 19.99
C LYS A 235 2.33 -11.80 20.61
N GLY A 236 1.78 -11.60 21.80
CA GLY A 236 1.81 -10.34 22.51
C GLY A 236 1.01 -9.27 21.79
N ILE A 237 1.25 -8.02 22.15
CA ILE A 237 0.49 -6.85 21.71
C ILE A 237 1.17 -6.07 20.57
N ASP A 238 2.31 -6.54 20.07
CA ASP A 238 3.12 -5.81 19.09
C ASP A 238 2.37 -5.61 17.77
N ALA A 239 1.64 -6.63 17.29
CA ALA A 239 0.82 -6.51 16.09
C ALA A 239 -0.30 -5.48 16.26
N LEU A 240 -0.95 -5.43 17.44
CA LEU A 240 -1.94 -4.39 17.76
C LEU A 240 -1.30 -3.01 17.78
N ASN A 241 -0.16 -2.87 18.45
CA ASN A 241 0.58 -1.62 18.52
C ASN A 241 0.93 -1.12 17.11
N GLU A 242 1.46 -1.99 16.25
CA GLU A 242 1.81 -1.63 14.88
C GLU A 242 0.58 -1.20 14.05
N CYS A 243 -0.54 -1.91 14.16
CA CYS A 243 -1.76 -1.60 13.43
C CYS A 243 -2.48 -0.33 13.94
N PHE A 244 -2.48 -0.06 15.25
CA PHE A 244 -3.33 0.97 15.85
C PHE A 244 -2.57 2.20 16.37
N SER A 245 -1.24 2.25 16.23
CA SER A 245 -0.44 3.45 16.56
C SER A 245 -0.45 4.49 15.43
N TRP A 246 -1.62 4.89 14.96
CA TRP A 246 -1.83 5.94 13.95
C TRP A 246 -2.79 7.00 14.47
N GLY A 247 -2.74 8.19 13.91
CA GLY A 247 -3.59 9.31 14.30
C GLY A 247 -2.82 10.47 14.93
N PRO A 248 -3.52 11.54 15.32
CA PRO A 248 -2.93 12.80 15.72
C PRO A 248 -2.01 12.64 16.94
N THR A 249 -0.79 13.17 16.84
CA THR A 249 0.14 13.29 17.97
C THR A 249 0.27 14.74 18.40
N ALA A 250 -0.12 15.04 19.65
CA ALA A 250 -0.19 16.40 20.19
C ALA A 250 1.18 17.08 20.41
N ASN A 251 2.28 16.33 20.35
CA ASN A 251 3.60 16.78 20.82
C ASN A 251 4.64 16.78 19.70
N GLY A 252 4.72 17.90 18.97
CA GLY A 252 5.86 18.27 18.11
C GLY A 252 6.14 17.36 16.89
N GLN A 253 6.69 17.94 15.82
CA GLN A 253 7.21 17.20 14.67
C GLN A 253 8.68 16.77 14.85
N GLU A 254 9.27 17.01 16.03
CA GLU A 254 10.68 16.69 16.28
C GLU A 254 10.96 15.19 16.17
N GLY A 255 11.88 14.83 15.28
CA GLY A 255 12.31 13.45 15.05
C GLY A 255 11.38 12.61 14.18
N LEU A 256 10.36 13.22 13.55
CA LEU A 256 9.58 12.57 12.50
C LEU A 256 10.38 12.53 11.19
N ASP A 257 10.21 11.46 10.42
CA ASP A 257 10.60 11.47 9.01
C ASP A 257 9.56 12.26 8.17
N ASP A 258 9.95 12.63 6.95
CA ASP A 258 9.09 13.42 6.05
C ASP A 258 7.74 12.73 5.78
N ASP A 259 7.72 11.39 5.70
CA ASP A 259 6.48 10.63 5.51
C ASP A 259 5.55 10.76 6.73
N GLU A 260 6.09 10.67 7.95
CA GLU A 260 5.36 10.81 9.22
C GLU A 260 4.82 12.23 9.42
N ILE A 261 5.55 13.25 8.95
CA ILE A 261 5.09 14.65 8.98
C ILE A 261 3.82 14.79 8.14
N VAL A 262 3.85 14.35 6.87
CA VAL A 262 2.72 14.48 5.95
C VAL A 262 1.51 13.66 6.44
N VAL A 263 1.74 12.47 7.02
CA VAL A 263 0.66 11.68 7.63
C VAL A 263 0.04 12.39 8.84
N ASN A 264 0.83 13.04 9.70
CA ASN A 264 0.29 13.77 10.84
C ASN A 264 -0.50 15.02 10.41
N GLU A 265 -0.04 15.72 9.37
CA GLU A 265 -0.71 16.91 8.82
C GLU A 265 -2.11 16.57 8.28
N MET A 266 -2.28 15.40 7.66
CA MET A 266 -3.59 14.90 7.21
C MET A 266 -4.62 14.86 8.35
N PHE A 267 -4.21 14.56 9.59
CA PHE A 267 -5.10 14.56 10.75
C PHE A 267 -5.36 15.94 11.36
N GLY A 268 -4.53 16.94 11.01
CA GLY A 268 -4.69 18.34 11.42
C GLY A 268 -5.75 19.11 10.64
N GLY A 269 -6.29 18.53 9.57
CA GLY A 269 -7.37 19.09 8.75
C GLY A 269 -8.61 19.50 9.56
N ASP A 270 -9.34 20.51 9.07
CA ASP A 270 -10.56 21.06 9.68
C ASP A 270 -10.42 21.37 11.17
N SER A 271 -9.37 22.11 11.53
CA SER A 271 -9.05 22.48 12.93
C SER A 271 -8.88 21.27 13.86
N GLY A 272 -8.48 20.12 13.32
CA GLY A 272 -8.29 18.87 14.06
C GLY A 272 -9.55 18.00 14.21
N SER A 273 -10.69 18.38 13.62
CA SER A 273 -11.91 17.58 13.70
C SER A 273 -11.76 16.21 13.01
N VAL A 274 -11.00 16.15 11.91
CA VAL A 274 -10.59 14.90 11.24
C VAL A 274 -9.90 13.96 12.22
N GLY A 275 -8.90 14.47 12.96
CA GLY A 275 -8.18 13.70 13.97
C GLY A 275 -9.08 13.18 15.09
N VAL A 276 -10.04 13.99 15.56
CA VAL A 276 -10.99 13.59 16.61
C VAL A 276 -11.92 12.47 16.14
N LEU A 277 -12.50 12.61 14.93
CA LEU A 277 -13.38 11.59 14.36
C LEU A 277 -12.63 10.28 14.10
N PHE A 278 -11.42 10.38 13.54
CA PHE A 278 -10.59 9.21 13.27
C PHE A 278 -10.20 8.47 14.56
N GLU A 279 -9.80 9.19 15.62
CA GLU A 279 -9.50 8.57 16.92
C GLU A 279 -10.73 7.84 17.48
N LYS A 280 -11.93 8.42 17.38
CA LYS A 280 -13.18 7.74 17.78
C LYS A 280 -13.38 6.42 17.02
N MET A 281 -13.29 6.45 15.70
CA MET A 281 -13.49 5.24 14.86
C MET A 281 -12.40 4.19 15.09
N LYS A 282 -11.15 4.64 15.27
CA LYS A 282 -10.03 3.78 15.61
C LYS A 282 -10.22 3.11 16.97
N THR A 283 -10.71 3.84 17.96
CA THR A 283 -11.05 3.31 19.28
C THR A 283 -12.16 2.27 19.19
N GLU A 284 -13.24 2.53 18.45
CA GLU A 284 -14.32 1.57 18.24
C GLU A 284 -13.80 0.28 17.58
N ALA A 285 -12.98 0.41 16.53
CA ALA A 285 -12.37 -0.74 15.86
C ALA A 285 -11.38 -1.51 16.76
N LEU A 286 -10.59 -0.81 17.59
CA LEU A 286 -9.68 -1.46 18.53
C LEU A 286 -10.45 -2.21 19.62
N LEU A 287 -11.52 -1.62 20.18
CA LEU A 287 -12.38 -2.30 21.15
C LEU A 287 -13.02 -3.56 20.57
N GLU A 288 -13.40 -3.53 19.29
CA GLU A 288 -13.94 -4.69 18.60
C GLU A 288 -12.91 -5.83 18.43
N VAL A 289 -11.65 -5.50 18.22
CA VAL A 289 -10.53 -6.46 18.09
C VAL A 289 -10.18 -7.13 19.42
N LEU A 290 -10.57 -6.53 20.54
CA LEU A 290 -10.31 -7.09 21.86
C LEU A 290 -11.34 -8.18 22.18
N PRO A 291 -10.90 -9.39 22.56
CA PRO A 291 -11.80 -10.49 22.86
C PRO A 291 -12.74 -10.13 24.02
N PRO A 292 -14.05 -10.44 23.91
CA PRO A 292 -14.98 -10.35 25.02
C PRO A 292 -14.60 -11.29 26.16
N VAL A 293 -14.99 -10.92 27.39
CA VAL A 293 -14.74 -11.73 28.59
C VAL A 293 -15.21 -13.18 28.38
N ASN A 294 -14.34 -14.14 28.69
CA ASN A 294 -14.55 -15.59 28.52
C ASN A 294 -14.55 -16.11 27.07
N THR A 295 -14.14 -15.30 26.09
CA THR A 295 -13.93 -15.77 24.71
C THR A 295 -12.44 -15.98 24.47
N SER A 296 -12.04 -17.14 23.94
CA SER A 296 -10.63 -17.33 23.59
C SER A 296 -10.26 -16.41 22.42
N LEU A 297 -9.01 -15.97 22.39
CA LEU A 297 -8.48 -15.14 21.30
C LEU A 297 -8.66 -15.81 19.93
N GLU A 298 -8.49 -17.14 19.85
CA GLU A 298 -8.73 -17.91 18.62
C GLU A 298 -10.18 -17.82 18.14
N THR A 299 -11.14 -18.11 19.03
CA THR A 299 -12.57 -18.05 18.67
C THR A 299 -12.99 -16.64 18.30
N HIS A 300 -12.51 -15.64 19.02
CA HIS A 300 -12.81 -14.24 18.74
C HIS A 300 -12.26 -13.79 17.38
N MET A 301 -11.02 -14.13 17.05
CA MET A 301 -10.40 -13.77 15.76
C MET A 301 -11.08 -14.46 14.57
N ASP A 302 -11.55 -15.71 14.73
CA ASP A 302 -12.34 -16.38 13.69
C ASP A 302 -13.71 -15.70 13.48
N GLN A 303 -14.42 -15.34 14.56
CA GLN A 303 -15.67 -14.55 14.46
C GLN A 303 -15.43 -13.18 13.83
N LEU A 304 -14.32 -12.52 14.19
CA LEU A 304 -13.97 -11.21 13.64
C LEU A 304 -13.65 -11.31 12.15
N ALA A 305 -13.02 -12.39 11.68
CA ALA A 305 -12.78 -12.63 10.27
C ALA A 305 -14.07 -12.90 9.47
N GLU A 306 -15.05 -13.56 10.08
CA GLU A 306 -16.37 -13.76 9.46
C GLU A 306 -17.11 -12.43 9.28
N LYS A 307 -16.99 -11.51 10.25
CA LYS A 307 -17.58 -10.17 10.18
C LYS A 307 -16.82 -9.26 9.20
N HIS A 308 -15.48 -9.26 9.28
CA HIS A 308 -14.59 -8.46 8.43
C HIS A 308 -14.01 -9.33 7.33
N THR A 309 -14.85 -9.66 6.34
CA THR A 309 -14.39 -10.50 5.23
C THR A 309 -13.36 -9.79 4.36
N TRP A 310 -12.39 -10.54 3.85
CA TRP A 310 -11.40 -10.04 2.91
C TRP A 310 -12.04 -9.46 1.64
N ALA A 311 -13.10 -10.09 1.13
CA ALA A 311 -13.79 -9.67 -0.08
C ALA A 311 -14.35 -8.24 0.04
N VAL A 312 -15.00 -7.93 1.17
CA VAL A 312 -15.52 -6.57 1.42
C VAL A 312 -14.38 -5.58 1.60
N PHE A 313 -13.35 -5.94 2.37
CA PHE A 313 -12.18 -5.08 2.55
C PHE A 313 -11.51 -4.72 1.22
N GLU A 314 -11.28 -5.73 0.37
CA GLU A 314 -10.60 -5.53 -0.90
C GLU A 314 -11.46 -4.77 -1.90
N GLU A 315 -12.77 -4.99 -1.96
CA GLU A 315 -13.65 -4.23 -2.84
C GLU A 315 -13.61 -2.73 -2.48
N THR A 316 -13.73 -2.40 -1.19
CA THR A 316 -13.64 -1.00 -0.74
C THR A 316 -12.27 -0.40 -1.03
N LEU A 317 -11.20 -1.14 -0.78
CA LEU A 317 -9.84 -0.63 -0.93
C LEU A 317 -9.37 -0.55 -2.39
N VAL A 318 -9.60 -1.60 -3.18
CA VAL A 318 -9.15 -1.70 -4.58
C VAL A 318 -10.19 -1.13 -5.53
N GLY A 319 -11.44 -1.60 -5.44
CA GLY A 319 -12.56 -1.16 -6.27
C GLY A 319 -12.97 0.29 -6.00
N GLY A 320 -12.94 0.70 -4.73
CA GLY A 320 -13.18 2.08 -4.31
C GLY A 320 -11.92 2.95 -4.35
N TYR A 321 -11.14 2.91 -3.27
CA TYR A 321 -10.07 3.88 -3.02
C TYR A 321 -8.98 3.88 -4.10
N LEU A 322 -8.35 2.74 -4.39
CA LEU A 322 -7.22 2.68 -5.31
C LEU A 322 -7.63 3.02 -6.74
N THR A 323 -8.82 2.57 -7.17
CA THR A 323 -9.37 2.91 -8.49
C THR A 323 -9.64 4.41 -8.61
N ALA A 324 -10.18 5.06 -7.57
CA ALA A 324 -10.38 6.51 -7.55
C ALA A 324 -9.04 7.27 -7.63
N VAL A 325 -8.05 6.87 -6.83
CA VAL A 325 -6.71 7.48 -6.82
C VAL A 325 -6.04 7.36 -8.19
N ILE A 326 -6.11 6.19 -8.84
CA ILE A 326 -5.53 5.98 -10.16
C ILE A 326 -6.27 6.79 -11.24
N SER A 327 -7.61 6.85 -11.17
CA SER A 327 -8.42 7.58 -12.15
C SER A 327 -8.23 9.09 -12.08
N ALA A 328 -7.85 9.61 -10.91
CA ALA A 328 -7.50 11.01 -10.74
C ALA A 328 -6.13 11.38 -11.35
N GLN A 329 -5.28 10.40 -11.67
CA GLN A 329 -3.97 10.66 -12.28
C GLN A 329 -4.09 10.84 -13.81
N PRO A 330 -3.39 11.81 -14.40
CA PRO A 330 -3.32 11.92 -15.85
C PRO A 330 -2.63 10.68 -16.45
N SER A 331 -3.02 10.30 -17.67
CA SER A 331 -2.34 9.24 -18.41
C SER A 331 -0.86 9.60 -18.66
N PRO A 332 0.09 8.67 -18.48
CA PRO A 332 1.50 8.92 -18.79
C PRO A 332 1.70 9.39 -20.23
N VAL A 333 2.67 10.28 -20.47
CA VAL A 333 2.91 10.84 -21.81
C VAL A 333 3.19 9.74 -22.84
N LEU A 334 4.02 8.75 -22.51
CA LEU A 334 4.35 7.66 -23.43
C LEU A 334 3.13 6.79 -23.78
N LEU A 335 2.18 6.63 -22.85
CA LEU A 335 0.93 5.94 -23.13
C LEU A 335 0.03 6.77 -24.07
N GLN A 336 -0.01 8.08 -23.90
CA GLN A 336 -0.76 8.94 -24.81
C GLN A 336 -0.19 8.80 -26.23
N LEU A 337 1.14 8.86 -26.36
CA LEU A 337 1.83 8.70 -27.65
C LEU A 337 1.60 7.33 -28.29
N GLU A 338 1.62 6.25 -27.50
CA GLU A 338 1.25 4.90 -27.97
C GLU A 338 -0.18 4.86 -28.54
N ASN A 339 -1.09 5.63 -27.95
CA ASN A 339 -2.47 5.78 -28.43
C ASN A 339 -2.62 6.82 -29.55
N GLY A 340 -1.53 7.37 -30.08
CA GLY A 340 -1.54 8.37 -31.15
C GLY A 340 -2.06 9.75 -30.72
N LYS A 341 -2.05 10.06 -29.42
CA LYS A 341 -2.55 11.33 -28.87
C LYS A 341 -1.52 11.98 -27.95
N LEU A 342 -1.65 13.28 -27.73
CA LEU A 342 -0.93 13.97 -26.67
C LEU A 342 -1.76 15.16 -26.21
N ASN A 343 -2.06 15.22 -24.91
CA ASN A 343 -2.87 16.29 -24.34
C ASN A 343 -2.22 17.65 -24.62
N GLY A 344 -3.01 18.57 -25.20
CA GLY A 344 -2.54 19.91 -25.58
C GLY A 344 -1.98 20.03 -26.99
N PHE A 345 -1.97 18.95 -27.79
CA PHE A 345 -1.50 18.96 -29.18
C PHE A 345 -2.59 18.46 -30.14
N GLU A 346 -2.53 18.91 -31.40
CA GLU A 346 -3.42 18.43 -32.45
C GLU A 346 -2.95 17.07 -33.00
N ASP A 347 -3.89 16.21 -33.40
CA ASP A 347 -3.62 14.85 -33.92
C ASP A 347 -2.63 14.85 -35.11
N LYS A 348 -2.60 15.93 -35.91
CA LYS A 348 -1.69 16.08 -37.07
C LYS A 348 -0.24 16.26 -36.65
N ASP A 349 0.02 16.99 -35.58
CA ASP A 349 1.36 17.21 -35.05
C ASP A 349 1.92 15.91 -34.46
N ILE A 350 1.07 15.15 -33.77
CA ILE A 350 1.43 13.86 -33.18
C ILE A 350 1.67 12.80 -34.26
N SER A 351 0.85 12.77 -35.31
CA SER A 351 1.10 11.87 -36.46
C SER A 351 2.43 12.18 -37.14
N THR A 352 2.79 13.46 -37.28
CA THR A 352 4.06 13.88 -37.86
C THR A 352 5.24 13.49 -36.96
N LEU A 353 5.11 13.69 -35.64
CA LEU A 353 6.11 13.32 -34.64
C LEU A 353 6.35 11.81 -34.60
N LEU A 354 5.29 11.00 -34.56
CA LEU A 354 5.38 9.54 -34.55
C LEU A 354 5.97 8.98 -35.86
N ALA A 355 5.66 9.62 -37.01
CA ALA A 355 6.28 9.27 -38.29
C ALA A 355 7.79 9.55 -38.28
N ASN A 356 8.20 10.70 -37.76
CA ASN A 356 9.60 11.07 -37.64
C ASN A 356 10.36 10.17 -36.65
N ALA A 357 9.69 9.68 -35.60
CA ALA A 357 10.24 8.75 -34.63
C ALA A 357 10.28 7.29 -35.13
N GLY A 358 9.76 7.00 -36.33
CA GLY A 358 9.68 5.64 -36.88
C GLY A 358 8.66 4.73 -36.19
N ALA A 359 7.76 5.30 -35.39
CA ALA A 359 6.71 4.58 -34.67
C ALA A 359 5.47 4.32 -35.53
N LEU A 360 5.23 5.14 -36.57
CA LEU A 360 4.25 4.85 -37.61
C LEU A 360 4.89 4.01 -38.71
N ILE A 361 4.76 2.70 -38.59
CA ILE A 361 5.02 1.79 -39.72
C ILE A 361 3.83 1.95 -40.70
N ARG A 362 4.16 2.18 -41.99
CA ARG A 362 3.21 2.27 -43.11
C ARG A 362 2.28 1.08 -43.21
#